data_AF-A0A3T0KVB4-F1
#
_entry.id   AF-A0A3T0KVB4-F1
#
_cell.length_a   1.000
_cell.length_b   1.000
_cell.length_c   1.000
_cell.angle_alpha   90.00
_cell.angle_beta   90.00
_cell.angle_gamma   90.00
#
_symmetry.space_group_name_H-M   'P 1'
#
loop_
_entity.id
_entity.type
_entity.pdbx_description
1 polymer ?
#
loop_
_entity_poly.entity_id
_entity_poly.type
_entity_poly.pdbx_seq_one_letter_code
_entity_poly.pdbx_strand_id
1 'polypeptide(L)'
;MGFYGKLLNKGGDVLNKYLKITLGVLGVILLGIGLLVVTFVLEMKPDKDEEDKIKIQAKQYLEDKFNDNFEIYDTLYDNMGNFGFEYAAQVRDKKNNTQFLVYYDDETKQMVDTYIADKWADDLETEIRPFIKGNFGETTDFHVFFNNDKIGQELGIDPVNPRSYKEFDVAPTIRITVPRKRRGGDEKILNEFISFLKSEDKLKHGSVIIEYIAENGVILDDEWGKEF
;
A
#
# COMPACT_ATOMS: atom_id res chain seq x y z
N MET A 1 -71.82 -28.40 15.43
CA MET A 1 -70.56 -27.84 15.97
C MET A 1 -69.36 -28.37 15.18
N GLY A 2 -69.24 -28.06 13.87
CA GLY A 2 -68.26 -28.79 13.02
C GLY A 2 -67.78 -28.14 11.72
N PHE A 3 -68.22 -26.92 11.37
CA PHE A 3 -67.78 -26.27 10.13
C PHE A 3 -66.68 -25.22 10.36
N TYR A 4 -66.76 -24.45 11.45
CA TYR A 4 -65.76 -23.42 11.78
C TYR A 4 -64.40 -24.00 12.25
N GLY A 5 -64.37 -25.16 12.90
CA GLY A 5 -63.12 -25.79 13.35
C GLY A 5 -62.24 -26.35 12.22
N LYS A 6 -62.82 -26.69 11.06
CA LYS A 6 -62.09 -27.32 9.94
C LYS A 6 -61.41 -26.28 9.03
N LEU A 7 -61.91 -25.05 8.99
CA LEU A 7 -61.34 -23.92 8.24
C LEU A 7 -60.13 -23.30 8.95
N LEU A 8 -60.18 -23.17 10.28
CA LEU A 8 -59.05 -22.69 11.10
C LEU A 8 -57.85 -23.66 11.06
N ASN A 9 -58.10 -24.98 11.07
CA ASN A 9 -57.05 -25.99 11.05
C ASN A 9 -56.29 -26.02 9.69
N LYS A 10 -57.01 -25.88 8.56
CA LYS A 10 -56.39 -25.79 7.23
C LYS A 10 -55.56 -24.52 7.02
N GLY A 11 -55.97 -23.39 7.59
CA GLY A 11 -55.20 -22.13 7.52
C GLY A 11 -53.87 -22.21 8.30
N GLY A 12 -53.87 -22.87 9.46
CA GLY A 12 -52.68 -23.14 10.26
C GLY A 12 -51.69 -24.09 9.56
N ASP A 13 -52.18 -25.15 8.91
CA ASP A 13 -51.35 -26.09 8.15
C ASP A 13 -50.64 -25.44 6.95
N VAL A 14 -51.34 -24.57 6.24
CA VAL A 14 -50.79 -23.82 5.10
C VAL A 14 -49.75 -22.79 5.57
N LEU A 15 -50.05 -22.05 6.64
CA LEU A 15 -49.11 -21.09 7.25
C LEU A 15 -47.84 -21.78 7.79
N ASN A 16 -47.98 -22.95 8.42
CA ASN A 16 -46.86 -23.78 8.89
C ASN A 16 -46.02 -24.33 7.73
N LYS A 17 -46.65 -24.68 6.61
CA LYS A 17 -45.94 -25.11 5.39
C LYS A 17 -45.09 -23.97 4.80
N TYR A 18 -45.64 -22.77 4.68
CA TYR A 18 -44.88 -21.61 4.21
C TYR A 18 -43.76 -21.22 5.18
N LEU A 19 -44.01 -21.22 6.48
CA LEU A 19 -42.99 -20.94 7.50
C LEU A 19 -41.82 -21.94 7.42
N LYS A 20 -42.09 -23.24 7.26
CA LYS A 20 -41.05 -24.26 7.08
C LYS A 20 -40.22 -24.04 5.81
N ILE A 21 -40.86 -23.65 4.71
CA ILE A 21 -40.16 -23.33 3.45
C ILE A 21 -39.27 -22.10 3.65
N THR A 22 -39.79 -21.02 4.25
CA THR A 22 -39.01 -19.80 4.50
C THR A 22 -37.84 -20.06 5.44
N LEU A 23 -38.03 -20.81 6.53
CA LEU A 23 -36.95 -21.20 7.44
C LEU A 23 -35.90 -22.10 6.75
N GLY A 24 -36.34 -23.00 5.87
CA GLY A 24 -35.44 -23.82 5.06
C GLY A 24 -34.59 -22.98 4.12
N VAL A 25 -35.20 -22.03 3.39
CA VAL A 25 -34.49 -21.10 2.51
C VAL A 25 -33.51 -20.22 3.31
N LEU A 26 -33.94 -19.68 4.45
CA LEU A 26 -33.09 -18.87 5.32
C LEU A 26 -31.90 -19.69 5.86
N GLY A 27 -32.13 -20.96 6.23
CA GLY A 27 -31.08 -21.88 6.63
C GLY A 27 -30.04 -22.12 5.54
N VAL A 28 -30.48 -22.33 4.29
CA VAL A 28 -29.57 -22.48 3.14
C VAL A 28 -28.78 -21.20 2.88
N ILE A 29 -29.42 -20.04 2.96
CA ILE A 29 -28.75 -18.73 2.80
C ILE A 29 -27.68 -18.55 3.87
N LEU A 30 -28.00 -18.80 5.14
CA LEU A 30 -27.05 -18.66 6.25
C LEU A 30 -25.88 -19.64 6.13
N LEU A 31 -26.14 -20.88 5.70
CA LEU A 31 -25.07 -21.85 5.41
C LEU A 31 -24.17 -21.37 4.26
N GLY A 32 -24.76 -20.83 3.19
CA GLY A 32 -24.02 -20.25 2.08
C GLY A 32 -23.14 -19.08 2.51
N ILE A 33 -23.68 -18.14 3.28
CA ILE A 33 -22.92 -17.01 3.85
C ILE A 33 -21.79 -17.53 4.75
N GLY A 34 -22.06 -18.51 5.61
CA GLY A 34 -21.05 -19.11 6.47
C GLY A 34 -19.88 -19.72 5.68
N LEU A 35 -20.18 -20.44 4.60
CA LEU A 35 -19.16 -21.02 3.72
C LEU A 35 -18.33 -19.94 3.00
N LEU A 36 -18.97 -18.87 2.52
CA LEU A 36 -18.28 -17.73 1.90
C LEU A 36 -17.36 -17.02 2.89
N VAL A 37 -17.79 -16.82 4.14
CA VAL A 37 -16.95 -16.21 5.18
C VAL A 37 -15.74 -17.10 5.49
N VAL A 38 -15.93 -18.42 5.60
CA VAL A 38 -14.82 -19.35 5.90
C VAL A 38 -13.81 -19.37 4.77
N THR A 39 -14.26 -19.46 3.52
CA THR A 39 -13.37 -19.46 2.34
C THR A 39 -12.57 -18.16 2.25
N PHE A 40 -13.23 -17.02 2.41
CA PHE A 40 -12.57 -15.71 2.45
C PHE A 40 -11.50 -15.61 3.55
N VAL A 41 -11.80 -16.08 4.77
CA VAL A 41 -10.84 -16.07 5.89
C VAL A 41 -9.64 -16.98 5.63
N LEU A 42 -9.80 -18.07 4.87
CA LEU A 42 -8.70 -18.94 4.50
C LEU A 42 -7.81 -18.31 3.42
N GLU A 43 -8.40 -17.66 2.41
CA GLU A 43 -7.66 -16.94 1.36
C GLU A 43 -6.86 -15.75 1.90
N MET A 44 -7.36 -15.10 2.96
CA MET A 44 -6.65 -13.98 3.60
C MET A 44 -5.47 -14.39 4.48
N LYS A 45 -5.21 -15.69 4.67
CA LYS A 45 -4.07 -16.14 5.47
C LYS A 45 -2.86 -16.37 4.56
N PRO A 46 -1.67 -15.90 4.96
CA PRO A 46 -0.45 -16.22 4.24
C PRO A 46 -0.17 -17.74 4.32
N ASP A 47 0.32 -18.28 3.21
CA ASP A 47 0.84 -19.63 3.13
C ASP A 47 2.30 -19.65 3.61
N LYS A 48 2.55 -20.44 4.65
CA LYS A 48 3.88 -20.54 5.27
C LYS A 48 4.93 -21.11 4.32
N ASP A 49 4.57 -22.04 3.45
CA ASP A 49 5.52 -22.64 2.51
C ASP A 49 5.93 -21.62 1.44
N GLU A 50 5.01 -20.73 1.03
CA GLU A 50 5.33 -19.62 0.13
C GLU A 50 6.13 -18.51 0.82
N GLU A 51 5.85 -18.20 2.09
CA GLU A 51 6.70 -17.30 2.90
C GLU A 51 8.14 -17.82 3.02
N ASP A 52 8.31 -19.10 3.32
CA ASP A 52 9.64 -19.71 3.44
C ASP A 52 10.35 -19.74 2.08
N LYS A 53 9.62 -20.02 1.00
CA LYS A 53 10.14 -20.00 -0.38
C LYS A 53 10.63 -18.61 -0.78
N ILE A 54 9.84 -17.55 -0.56
CA ILE A 54 10.26 -16.20 -0.93
C ILE A 54 11.46 -15.73 -0.10
N LYS A 55 11.56 -16.11 1.19
CA LYS A 55 12.73 -15.83 2.03
C LYS A 55 14.00 -16.49 1.48
N ILE A 56 13.92 -17.75 1.04
CA ILE A 56 15.05 -18.47 0.44
C ILE A 56 15.48 -17.80 -0.87
N GLN A 57 14.53 -17.48 -1.75
CA GLN A 57 14.80 -16.84 -3.03
C GLN A 57 15.41 -15.45 -2.86
N ALA A 58 14.84 -14.64 -1.95
CA ALA A 58 15.36 -13.31 -1.63
C ALA A 58 16.76 -13.39 -1.04
N LYS A 59 17.04 -14.37 -0.17
CA LYS A 59 18.39 -14.56 0.36
C LYS A 59 19.41 -14.82 -0.75
N GLN A 60 19.09 -15.72 -1.67
CA GLN A 60 19.97 -16.01 -2.82
C GLN A 60 20.16 -14.78 -3.71
N TYR A 61 19.09 -14.02 -3.94
CA TYR A 61 19.14 -12.79 -4.72
C TYR A 61 20.05 -11.73 -4.08
N LEU A 62 19.92 -11.52 -2.76
CA LEU A 62 20.75 -10.61 -2.00
C LEU A 62 22.22 -11.04 -2.00
N GLU A 63 22.51 -12.34 -1.88
CA GLU A 63 23.88 -12.86 -1.96
C GLU A 63 24.53 -12.63 -3.34
N ASP A 64 23.76 -12.60 -4.43
CA ASP A 64 24.26 -12.35 -5.80
C ASP A 64 24.40 -10.86 -6.13
N LYS A 65 23.44 -10.03 -5.71
CA LYS A 65 23.34 -8.61 -6.13
C LYS A 65 23.84 -7.62 -5.10
N PHE A 66 23.89 -8.01 -3.83
CA PHE A 66 24.19 -7.14 -2.71
C PHE A 66 25.39 -7.69 -1.92
N ASN A 67 25.78 -6.97 -0.86
CA ASN A 67 26.80 -7.42 0.09
C ASN A 67 26.16 -7.95 1.38
N ASP A 68 26.94 -8.31 2.40
CA ASP A 68 26.39 -8.91 3.64
C ASP A 68 25.66 -7.92 4.57
N ASN A 69 25.43 -6.66 4.13
CA ASN A 69 24.84 -5.60 4.97
C ASN A 69 23.31 -5.60 5.01
N PHE A 70 22.65 -6.63 4.50
CA PHE A 70 21.18 -6.69 4.43
C PHE A 70 20.61 -7.70 5.43
N GLU A 71 19.37 -7.46 5.84
CA GLU A 71 18.60 -8.33 6.74
C GLU A 71 17.20 -8.54 6.19
N ILE A 72 16.83 -9.80 5.93
CA ILE A 72 15.44 -10.18 5.74
C ILE A 72 14.82 -10.28 7.14
N TYR A 73 13.88 -9.41 7.46
CA TYR A 73 13.27 -9.35 8.79
C TYR A 73 11.83 -9.87 8.82
N ASP A 74 11.13 -9.87 7.69
CA ASP A 74 9.75 -10.37 7.58
C ASP A 74 9.37 -10.72 6.14
N THR A 75 8.11 -11.11 5.94
CA THR A 75 7.45 -11.34 4.65
C THR A 75 6.15 -10.57 4.53
N LEU A 76 5.85 -10.10 3.32
CA LEU A 76 4.61 -9.45 2.96
C LEU A 76 3.81 -10.35 2.02
N TYR A 77 2.56 -10.64 2.39
CA TYR A 77 1.57 -11.32 1.54
C TYR A 77 0.53 -10.31 1.07
N ASP A 78 0.42 -10.13 -0.25
CA ASP A 78 -0.56 -9.24 -0.87
C ASP A 78 -1.87 -9.95 -1.18
N ASN A 79 -2.65 -10.17 -0.14
CA ASN A 79 -3.97 -10.81 -0.22
C ASN A 79 -5.04 -10.01 -0.97
N MET A 80 -4.76 -8.77 -1.37
CA MET A 80 -5.71 -7.86 -2.04
C MET A 80 -5.29 -7.49 -3.47
N GLY A 81 -4.13 -7.94 -3.95
CA GLY A 81 -3.64 -7.64 -5.30
C GLY A 81 -3.33 -6.15 -5.51
N ASN A 82 -2.80 -5.48 -4.48
CA ASN A 82 -2.34 -4.10 -4.56
C ASN A 82 -0.99 -3.95 -5.27
N PHE A 83 -0.20 -5.02 -5.32
CA PHE A 83 1.17 -5.05 -5.83
C PHE A 83 1.31 -6.02 -7.00
N GLY A 84 2.43 -5.91 -7.73
CA GLY A 84 2.79 -6.82 -8.82
C GLY A 84 3.33 -8.18 -8.35
N PHE A 85 3.13 -8.54 -7.08
CA PHE A 85 3.58 -9.80 -6.48
C PHE A 85 2.55 -10.33 -5.49
N GLU A 86 2.56 -11.64 -5.26
CA GLU A 86 1.76 -12.26 -4.20
C GLU A 86 2.53 -12.27 -2.87
N TYR A 87 3.83 -12.61 -2.91
CA TYR A 87 4.71 -12.62 -1.75
C TYR A 87 5.98 -11.82 -2.02
N ALA A 88 6.42 -11.06 -1.01
CA ALA A 88 7.70 -10.37 -1.00
C ALA A 88 8.44 -10.63 0.31
N ALA A 89 9.77 -10.71 0.25
CA ALA A 89 10.61 -10.61 1.43
C ALA A 89 10.78 -9.13 1.78
N GLN A 90 10.60 -8.79 3.06
CA GLN A 90 10.90 -7.45 3.57
C GLN A 90 12.35 -7.40 4.03
N VAL A 91 13.11 -6.48 3.45
CA VAL A 91 14.56 -6.38 3.60
C VAL A 91 14.93 -5.01 4.16
N ARG A 92 15.95 -4.97 5.01
CA ARG A 92 16.54 -3.74 5.54
C ARG A 92 18.03 -3.69 5.24
N ASP A 93 18.48 -2.55 4.74
CA ASP A 93 19.90 -2.18 4.69
C ASP A 93 20.34 -1.71 6.08
N LYS A 94 21.27 -2.43 6.70
CA LYS A 94 21.75 -2.14 8.07
C LYS A 94 22.57 -0.85 8.16
N LYS A 95 23.06 -0.33 7.02
CA LYS A 95 23.94 0.84 7.00
C LYS A 95 23.15 2.15 7.06
N ASN A 96 22.05 2.25 6.31
CA ASN A 96 21.24 3.46 6.20
C ASN A 96 19.80 3.28 6.72
N ASN A 97 19.40 2.06 7.11
CA ASN A 97 18.06 1.67 7.54
C ASN A 97 16.97 1.74 6.46
N THR A 98 17.33 1.86 5.18
CA THR A 98 16.38 1.77 4.07
C THR A 98 15.70 0.42 4.08
N GLN A 99 14.37 0.43 4.04
CA GLN A 99 13.53 -0.75 3.98
C GLN A 99 13.00 -0.90 2.56
N PHE A 100 13.05 -2.11 2.03
CA PHE A 100 12.67 -2.39 0.65
C PHE A 100 12.16 -3.81 0.52
N LEU A 101 11.57 -4.11 -0.63
CA LEU A 101 11.00 -5.40 -0.96
C LEU A 101 11.88 -6.13 -1.96
N VAL A 102 11.96 -7.45 -1.81
CA VAL A 102 12.52 -8.37 -2.79
C VAL A 102 11.45 -9.39 -3.12
N TYR A 103 11.07 -9.49 -4.39
CA TYR A 103 9.96 -10.34 -4.82
C TYR A 103 10.23 -11.02 -6.17
N TYR A 104 9.49 -12.09 -6.44
CA TYR A 104 9.50 -12.73 -7.75
C TYR A 104 8.51 -12.01 -8.67
N ASP A 105 9.01 -11.40 -9.74
CA ASP A 105 8.20 -10.73 -10.72
C ASP A 105 7.67 -11.74 -11.75
N ASP A 106 6.35 -11.93 -11.76
CA ASP A 106 5.72 -12.93 -12.61
C ASP A 106 5.75 -12.58 -14.10
N GLU A 107 5.91 -11.31 -14.45
CA GLU A 107 6.01 -10.88 -15.84
C GLU A 107 7.39 -11.20 -16.43
N THR A 108 8.46 -10.80 -15.73
CA THR A 108 9.85 -11.04 -16.18
C THR A 108 10.40 -12.41 -15.79
N LYS A 109 9.70 -13.13 -14.91
CA LYS A 109 10.09 -14.43 -14.35
C LYS A 109 11.42 -14.39 -13.60
N GLN A 110 11.69 -13.27 -12.92
CA GLN A 110 12.95 -13.01 -12.22
C GLN A 110 12.70 -12.40 -10.83
N MET A 111 13.68 -12.57 -9.95
CA MET A 111 13.71 -11.81 -8.69
C MET A 111 14.06 -10.35 -8.99
N VAL A 112 13.30 -9.44 -8.40
CA VAL A 112 13.51 -7.99 -8.48
C VAL A 112 13.46 -7.39 -7.07
N ASP A 113 13.89 -6.15 -6.96
CA ASP A 113 13.87 -5.41 -5.70
C ASP A 113 13.46 -3.95 -5.89
N THR A 114 13.05 -3.33 -4.80
CA THR A 114 12.65 -1.92 -4.77
C THR A 114 13.72 -1.00 -4.17
N TYR A 115 14.93 -1.51 -3.92
CA TYR A 115 15.95 -0.83 -3.11
C TYR A 115 16.30 0.57 -3.59
N ILE A 116 16.51 0.75 -4.90
CA ILE A 116 16.88 2.07 -5.44
C ILE A 116 15.73 3.06 -5.30
N ALA A 117 14.49 2.64 -5.57
CA ALA A 117 13.31 3.48 -5.42
C ALA A 117 13.13 3.91 -3.96
N ASP A 118 13.18 2.96 -3.02
CA ASP A 118 13.02 3.24 -1.59
C ASP A 118 14.16 4.08 -1.03
N LYS A 119 15.40 3.78 -1.42
CA LYS A 119 16.56 4.57 -0.98
C LYS A 119 16.45 6.01 -1.48
N TRP A 120 16.08 6.21 -2.74
CA TRP A 120 15.91 7.56 -3.28
C TRP A 120 14.75 8.30 -2.62
N ALA A 121 13.68 7.59 -2.26
CA ALA A 121 12.59 8.16 -1.46
C ALA A 121 13.10 8.61 -0.08
N ASP A 122 13.80 7.76 0.67
CA ASP A 122 14.40 8.09 1.98
C ASP A 122 15.34 9.31 1.91
N ASP A 123 16.20 9.35 0.89
CA ASP A 123 17.16 10.43 0.68
C ASP A 123 16.42 11.77 0.42
N LEU A 124 15.41 11.76 -0.48
CA LEU A 124 14.62 12.94 -0.79
C LEU A 124 13.75 13.37 0.41
N GLU A 125 13.15 12.43 1.12
CA GLU A 125 12.37 12.70 2.32
C GLU A 125 13.21 13.42 3.38
N THR A 126 14.42 12.93 3.61
CA THR A 126 15.38 13.53 4.53
C THR A 126 15.71 14.96 4.12
N GLU A 127 15.91 15.22 2.82
CA GLU A 127 16.25 16.53 2.30
C GLU A 127 15.09 17.55 2.40
N ILE A 128 13.85 17.12 2.14
CA ILE A 128 12.68 18.03 2.14
C ILE A 128 12.06 18.21 3.53
N ARG A 129 12.35 17.32 4.49
CA ARG A 129 11.78 17.34 5.85
C ARG A 129 11.84 18.72 6.52
N PRO A 130 12.97 19.46 6.51
CA PRO A 130 13.04 20.77 7.16
C PRO A 130 12.07 21.78 6.55
N PHE A 131 11.90 21.77 5.22
CA PHE A 131 10.95 22.64 4.54
C PHE A 131 9.51 22.28 4.93
N ILE A 132 9.16 21.00 4.87
CA ILE A 132 7.80 20.53 5.15
C ILE A 132 7.40 20.87 6.59
N LYS A 133 8.24 20.49 7.56
CA LYS A 133 7.96 20.72 8.98
C LYS A 133 7.93 22.20 9.33
N GLY A 134 8.84 23.00 8.76
CA GLY A 134 8.91 24.44 8.99
C GLY A 134 7.74 25.24 8.40
N ASN A 135 7.16 24.80 7.27
CA ASN A 135 6.13 25.59 6.56
C ASN A 135 4.70 25.03 6.70
N PHE A 136 4.54 23.70 6.69
CA PHE A 136 3.22 23.07 6.86
C PHE A 136 2.92 22.74 8.33
N GLY A 137 3.96 22.57 9.15
CA GLY A 137 3.88 22.36 10.60
C GLY A 137 4.51 21.03 11.03
N GLU A 138 4.97 20.95 12.28
CA GLU A 138 5.70 19.80 12.83
C GLU A 138 4.92 18.48 12.78
N THR A 139 3.59 18.53 12.88
CA THR A 139 2.71 17.36 12.81
C THR A 139 2.34 16.94 11.39
N THR A 140 2.79 17.68 10.36
CA THR A 140 2.54 17.33 8.95
C THR A 140 3.31 16.08 8.57
N ASP A 141 2.61 15.07 8.07
CA ASP A 141 3.25 13.86 7.55
C ASP A 141 3.48 14.00 6.05
N PHE A 142 4.43 13.23 5.51
CA PHE A 142 4.67 13.19 4.08
C PHE A 142 5.41 11.93 3.68
N HIS A 143 5.16 11.50 2.45
CA HIS A 143 5.80 10.35 1.85
C HIS A 143 6.25 10.66 0.42
N VAL A 144 7.39 10.11 0.04
CA VAL A 144 7.93 10.18 -1.33
C VAL A 144 7.82 8.81 -1.96
N PHE A 145 7.36 8.75 -3.21
CA PHE A 145 7.29 7.52 -3.99
C PHE A 145 7.88 7.73 -5.38
N PHE A 146 8.72 6.81 -5.82
CA PHE A 146 9.14 6.71 -7.21
C PHE A 146 8.22 5.71 -7.90
N ASN A 147 7.40 6.16 -8.85
CA ASN A 147 6.33 5.34 -9.45
C ASN A 147 6.82 4.05 -10.14
N ASN A 148 8.12 3.95 -10.42
CA ASN A 148 8.73 2.73 -10.92
C ASN A 148 9.58 2.08 -9.83
N ASP A 149 9.02 1.07 -9.20
CA ASP A 149 9.70 0.33 -8.13
C ASP A 149 10.93 -0.44 -8.64
N LYS A 150 11.00 -0.75 -9.94
CA LYS A 150 12.09 -1.49 -10.60
C LYS A 150 13.13 -0.58 -11.28
N ILE A 151 13.12 0.72 -10.94
CA ILE A 151 13.97 1.72 -11.60
C ILE A 151 15.47 1.43 -11.46
N GLY A 152 15.88 0.79 -10.36
CA GLY A 152 17.27 0.40 -10.14
C GLY A 152 17.77 -0.57 -11.19
N GLN A 153 16.99 -1.60 -11.49
CA GLN A 153 17.33 -2.63 -12.47
C GLN A 153 17.24 -2.08 -13.89
N GLU A 154 16.21 -1.27 -14.20
CA GLU A 154 16.04 -0.67 -15.53
C GLU A 154 17.19 0.28 -15.90
N LEU A 155 17.69 1.05 -14.94
CA LEU A 155 18.80 1.96 -15.13
C LEU A 155 20.17 1.30 -14.93
N GLY A 156 20.21 0.01 -14.56
CA GLY A 156 21.44 -0.73 -14.28
C GLY A 156 22.27 -0.14 -13.14
N ILE A 157 21.61 0.36 -12.10
CA ILE A 157 22.26 0.97 -10.94
C ILE A 157 22.77 -0.11 -10.00
N ASP A 158 24.04 -0.02 -9.62
CA ASP A 158 24.64 -0.88 -8.61
C ASP A 158 24.03 -0.56 -7.23
N PRO A 159 23.31 -1.50 -6.59
CA PRO A 159 22.72 -1.24 -5.28
C PRO A 159 23.77 -1.14 -4.15
N VAL A 160 25.00 -1.63 -4.36
CA VAL A 160 26.07 -1.49 -3.36
C VAL A 160 26.63 -0.07 -3.34
N ASN A 161 26.65 0.59 -4.50
CA ASN A 161 27.13 1.96 -4.69
C ASN A 161 26.09 2.79 -5.44
N PRO A 162 24.92 3.05 -4.81
CA PRO A 162 23.80 3.67 -5.50
C PRO A 162 24.13 5.12 -5.85
N ARG A 163 23.88 5.48 -7.11
CA ARG A 163 23.98 6.85 -7.60
C ARG A 163 22.82 7.69 -7.06
N SER A 164 22.97 9.01 -7.08
CA SER A 164 21.91 9.91 -6.62
C SER A 164 20.76 10.00 -7.63
N TYR A 165 19.52 10.08 -7.16
CA TYR A 165 18.35 10.35 -8.01
C TYR A 165 18.49 11.63 -8.84
N LYS A 166 19.25 12.61 -8.34
CA LYS A 166 19.53 13.90 -9.02
C LYS A 166 20.28 13.74 -10.34
N GLU A 167 20.94 12.60 -10.53
CA GLU A 167 21.69 12.28 -11.76
C GLU A 167 20.80 11.71 -12.87
N PHE A 168 19.53 11.47 -12.60
CA PHE A 168 18.59 10.83 -13.52
C PHE A 168 17.40 11.73 -13.81
N ASP A 169 16.77 11.51 -14.96
CA ASP A 169 15.54 12.20 -15.35
C ASP A 169 14.34 11.44 -14.81
N VAL A 170 14.03 11.70 -13.53
CA VAL A 170 13.01 10.99 -12.76
C VAL A 170 12.00 11.96 -12.17
N ALA A 171 10.75 11.52 -12.05
CA ALA A 171 9.63 12.33 -11.58
C ALA A 171 8.91 11.62 -10.42
N PRO A 172 9.41 11.75 -9.16
CA PRO A 172 8.75 11.15 -8.01
C PRO A 172 7.45 11.90 -7.67
N THR A 173 6.59 11.21 -6.92
CA THR A 173 5.40 11.77 -6.30
C THR A 173 5.66 12.03 -4.83
N ILE A 174 5.38 13.25 -4.37
CA ILE A 174 5.47 13.66 -2.96
C ILE A 174 4.04 13.88 -2.45
N ARG A 175 3.58 13.03 -1.52
CA ARG A 175 2.28 13.17 -0.87
C ARG A 175 2.46 13.78 0.52
N ILE A 176 1.77 14.89 0.80
CA ILE A 176 1.87 15.63 2.05
C ILE A 176 0.50 15.59 2.73
N THR A 177 0.46 15.07 3.96
CA THR A 177 -0.76 14.96 4.76
C THR A 177 -0.75 16.00 5.87
N VAL A 178 -1.59 17.02 5.75
CA VAL A 178 -1.63 18.18 6.64
C VAL A 178 -2.79 18.03 7.64
N PRO A 179 -2.54 18.00 8.97
CA PRO A 179 -3.56 17.71 9.99
C PRO A 179 -4.44 18.92 10.37
N ARG A 180 -5.00 19.58 9.36
CA ARG A 180 -5.94 20.71 9.50
C ARG A 180 -6.72 20.91 8.21
N LYS A 181 -7.79 21.70 8.25
CA LYS A 181 -8.48 22.16 7.03
C LYS A 181 -7.57 23.02 6.15
N ARG A 182 -7.88 23.06 4.85
CA ARG A 182 -7.24 23.94 3.87
C ARG A 182 -7.36 25.40 4.29
N ARG A 183 -6.32 26.18 4.00
CA ARG A 183 -6.25 27.63 4.23
C ARG A 183 -5.78 28.32 2.95
N GLY A 184 -6.17 29.59 2.78
CA GLY A 184 -5.83 30.35 1.58
C GLY A 184 -4.33 30.52 1.30
N GLY A 185 -3.47 30.34 2.30
CA GLY A 185 -2.01 30.41 2.14
C GLY A 185 -1.36 29.14 1.58
N ASP A 186 -2.06 28.00 1.57
CA ASP A 186 -1.46 26.69 1.27
C ASP A 186 -0.96 26.59 -0.17
N GLU A 187 -1.66 27.24 -1.11
CA GLU A 187 -1.22 27.30 -2.50
C GLU A 187 0.10 28.06 -2.65
N LYS A 188 0.28 29.13 -1.88
CA LYS A 188 1.54 29.88 -1.89
C LYS A 188 2.68 29.01 -1.36
N ILE A 189 2.47 28.33 -0.24
CA ILE A 189 3.47 27.43 0.36
C ILE A 189 3.82 26.28 -0.62
N LEU A 190 2.82 25.71 -1.30
CA LEU A 190 3.09 24.68 -2.31
C LEU A 190 3.95 25.20 -3.46
N ASN A 191 3.66 26.39 -3.98
CA ASN A 191 4.46 26.98 -5.06
C ASN A 191 5.89 27.29 -4.60
N GLU A 192 6.06 27.76 -3.36
CA GLU A 192 7.37 27.94 -2.73
C GLU A 192 8.11 26.60 -2.57
N PHE A 193 7.40 25.54 -2.19
CA PHE A 193 7.95 24.19 -2.09
C PHE A 193 8.41 23.65 -3.44
N ILE A 194 7.59 23.76 -4.49
CA ILE A 194 7.99 23.37 -5.85
C ILE A 194 9.19 24.19 -6.33
N SER A 195 9.23 25.48 -6.01
CA SER A 195 10.39 26.33 -6.32
C SER A 195 11.64 25.86 -5.57
N PHE A 196 11.50 25.45 -4.30
CA PHE A 196 12.57 24.85 -3.50
C PHE A 196 13.08 23.53 -4.09
N LEU A 197 12.18 22.66 -4.58
CA LEU A 197 12.56 21.41 -5.25
C LEU A 197 13.31 21.66 -6.57
N LYS A 198 12.87 22.64 -7.35
CA LYS A 198 13.56 23.06 -8.58
C LYS A 198 14.88 23.77 -8.31
N SER A 199 14.98 24.49 -7.19
CA SER A 199 16.21 25.16 -6.79
C SER A 199 17.24 24.13 -6.33
N GLU A 200 18.52 24.39 -6.61
CA GLU A 200 19.63 23.49 -6.25
C GLU A 200 19.60 22.11 -6.93
N ASP A 201 18.95 21.97 -8.10
CA ASP A 201 18.88 20.73 -8.87
C ASP A 201 18.41 19.51 -8.04
N LYS A 202 17.50 19.70 -7.08
CA LYS A 202 16.96 18.57 -6.30
C LYS A 202 16.06 17.72 -7.17
N LEU A 203 15.05 18.31 -7.80
CA LEU A 203 14.17 17.65 -8.75
C LEU A 203 13.88 18.54 -9.95
N LYS A 204 14.04 17.98 -11.15
CA LYS A 204 13.62 18.63 -12.39
C LYS A 204 12.11 18.50 -12.60
N HIS A 205 11.60 17.31 -12.35
CA HIS A 205 10.21 16.92 -12.56
C HIS A 205 9.66 16.21 -11.34
N GLY A 206 8.34 16.24 -11.18
CA GLY A 206 7.65 15.50 -10.13
C GLY A 206 6.23 15.99 -9.93
N SER A 207 5.56 15.34 -9.00
CA SER A 207 4.19 15.68 -8.60
C SER A 207 4.12 15.87 -7.10
N VAL A 208 3.45 16.93 -6.65
CA VAL A 208 3.15 17.12 -5.23
C VAL A 208 1.65 17.06 -5.03
N ILE A 209 1.21 16.21 -4.11
CA ILE A 209 -0.19 16.04 -3.72
C ILE A 209 -0.31 16.45 -2.25
N ILE A 210 -1.31 17.27 -1.93
CA ILE A 210 -1.62 17.70 -0.58
C ILE A 210 -2.99 17.14 -0.21
N GLU A 211 -3.02 16.46 0.92
CA GLU A 211 -4.23 15.95 1.57
C GLU A 211 -4.43 16.66 2.91
N TYR A 212 -5.69 16.82 3.31
CA TYR A 212 -6.05 17.39 4.59
C TYR A 212 -6.77 16.33 5.42
N ILE A 213 -6.04 15.68 6.32
CA ILE A 213 -6.54 14.55 7.11
C ILE A 213 -6.19 14.82 8.57
N ALA A 214 -7.18 14.82 9.45
CA ALA A 214 -6.97 14.96 10.89
C ALA A 214 -6.10 13.81 11.43
N GLU A 215 -5.48 14.02 12.59
CA GLU A 215 -4.64 12.99 13.26
C GLU A 215 -5.39 11.66 13.53
N ASN A 216 -6.72 11.69 13.57
CA ASN A 216 -7.57 10.50 13.72
C ASN A 216 -8.03 9.87 12.39
N GLY A 217 -7.47 10.30 11.25
CA GLY A 217 -7.79 9.78 9.92
C GLY A 217 -9.02 10.40 9.24
N VAL A 218 -9.70 11.36 9.86
CA VAL A 218 -10.87 12.01 9.24
C VAL A 218 -10.41 12.96 8.13
N ILE A 219 -10.92 12.74 6.92
CA ILE A 219 -10.72 13.65 5.78
C ILE A 219 -11.41 14.99 6.08
N LEU A 220 -10.65 16.08 6.00
CA LEU A 220 -11.07 17.42 6.38
C LEU A 220 -11.39 18.31 5.18
N ASP A 221 -10.84 17.99 4.01
CA ASP A 221 -10.97 18.74 2.76
C ASP A 221 -10.54 17.86 1.55
N ASP A 222 -10.83 18.32 0.33
CA ASP A 222 -10.46 17.62 -0.90
C ASP A 222 -8.93 17.65 -1.12
N GLU A 223 -8.39 16.53 -1.63
CA GLU A 223 -7.00 16.49 -2.07
C GLU A 223 -6.79 17.35 -3.33
N TRP A 224 -5.58 17.89 -3.48
CA TRP A 224 -5.21 18.67 -4.65
C TRP A 224 -3.69 18.63 -4.82
N GLY A 225 -3.20 18.89 -6.02
CA GLY A 225 -1.77 18.80 -6.30
C GLY A 225 -1.34 19.57 -7.54
N LYS A 226 -0.03 19.55 -7.79
CA LYS A 226 0.59 20.12 -8.99
C LYS A 226 1.70 19.21 -9.47
N GLU A 227 1.79 19.05 -10.78
CA GLU A 227 2.94 18.48 -11.48
C GLU A 227 3.86 19.63 -11.91
N PHE A 228 5.16 19.36 -12.07
CA PHE A 228 6.14 20.39 -12.38
C PHE A 228 7.34 19.93 -13.20
#